data_AF-A0A2M9ZXZ1-F1
#
_entry.id   AF-A0A2M9ZXZ1-F1
#
_cell.length_a   1.000
_cell.length_b   1.000
_cell.length_c   1.000
_cell.angle_alpha   90.00
_cell.angle_beta   90.00
_cell.angle_gamma   90.00
#
_symmetry.space_group_name_H-M   'P 1'
#
loop_
_entity.id
_entity.type
_entity.pdbx_description
1 polymer ?
#
loop_
_entity_poly.entity_id
_entity_poly.type
_entity_poly.pdbx_seq_one_letter_code
_entity_poly.pdbx_strand_id
1 'polypeptide(L)'
;MNHIYKFLFISVLLISSTSACKKQEQGGDPNYDKKIEEAREYLKAHIKDRYEISETSDTRDQAILNYLNSVSKGEPNKFLCSKEEYIDVFLPNTLEEGTLTTNMPLEQAWEITNLRRTVALEKLQNELKGAPKGKIQVQTLTWRDDVRILNSLKGHRVGTLIIKVGTKSISLEQIRLVIEHKGKFKLCVIGA
;
A
#
# COMPACT_ATOMS: atom_id res chain seq x y z
N MET A 1 -57.62 39.23 25.36
CA MET A 1 -57.56 38.73 23.97
C MET A 1 -56.13 38.89 23.49
N ASN A 2 -55.50 37.79 23.05
CA ASN A 2 -54.22 37.69 22.36
C ASN A 2 -52.99 38.11 23.19
N HIS A 3 -52.28 37.19 23.86
CA HIS A 3 -51.38 36.17 23.30
C HIS A 3 -50.49 36.65 22.16
N ILE A 4 -49.26 36.14 22.20
CA ILE A 4 -48.19 36.15 21.21
C ILE A 4 -47.10 37.19 21.51
N TYR A 5 -45.88 36.65 21.66
CA TYR A 5 -44.58 37.31 21.76
C TYR A 5 -44.12 37.78 23.14
N LYS A 6 -43.71 36.80 23.97
CA LYS A 6 -42.44 36.86 24.73
C LYS A 6 -41.98 35.44 25.06
N PHE A 7 -42.01 34.61 24.03
CA PHE A 7 -41.27 33.35 23.98
C PHE A 7 -39.79 33.70 23.78
N LEU A 8 -38.91 32.86 24.31
CA LEU A 8 -37.44 32.90 24.19
C LEU A 8 -36.71 33.92 25.06
N PHE A 9 -36.87 33.68 26.36
CA PHE A 9 -35.75 33.52 27.30
C PHE A 9 -34.55 32.83 26.62
N ILE A 10 -33.34 33.38 26.85
CA ILE A 10 -32.04 32.73 26.61
C ILE A 10 -31.65 32.57 25.13
N SER A 11 -31.42 33.67 24.45
CA SER A 11 -30.43 33.71 23.36
C SER A 11 -29.03 33.67 23.99
N VAL A 12 -28.58 32.43 24.16
CA VAL A 12 -27.26 32.00 24.56
C VAL A 12 -26.17 32.86 23.91
N LEU A 13 -25.31 33.40 24.77
CA LEU A 13 -24.02 34.00 24.48
C LEU A 13 -23.07 32.90 23.96
N LEU A 14 -23.32 32.37 22.76
CA LEU A 14 -22.40 31.53 22.02
C LEU A 14 -21.52 32.46 21.20
N ILE A 15 -20.51 33.02 21.89
CA ILE A 15 -19.33 33.59 21.25
C ILE A 15 -18.70 32.43 20.49
N SER A 16 -19.00 32.37 19.20
CA SER A 16 -18.33 31.55 18.21
C SER A 16 -16.85 31.92 18.20
N SER A 17 -16.06 31.15 18.92
CA SER A 17 -14.64 30.99 18.66
C SER A 17 -14.49 30.32 17.29
N THR A 18 -14.62 31.12 16.23
CA THR A 18 -14.01 30.77 14.96
C THR A 18 -12.51 30.84 15.18
N SER A 19 -11.96 29.74 15.69
CA SER A 19 -10.58 29.37 15.43
C SER A 19 -10.49 29.20 13.92
N ALA A 20 -10.31 30.32 13.22
CA ALA A 20 -9.73 30.33 11.90
C ALA A 20 -8.35 29.72 12.09
N CYS A 21 -8.29 28.39 11.98
CA CYS A 21 -7.08 27.65 11.78
C CYS A 21 -6.60 28.13 10.41
N LYS A 22 -5.92 29.28 10.40
CA LYS A 22 -5.11 29.72 9.28
C LYS A 22 -4.12 28.59 9.09
N LYS A 23 -4.39 27.74 8.11
CA LYS A 23 -3.46 26.77 7.59
C LYS A 23 -2.23 27.60 7.24
N GLN A 24 -1.23 27.56 8.10
CA GLN A 24 0.00 28.29 7.91
C GLN A 24 0.61 27.67 6.67
N GLU A 25 0.54 28.39 5.55
CA GLU A 25 1.36 28.08 4.38
C GLU A 25 2.80 28.24 4.84
N GLN A 26 3.37 27.16 5.36
CA GLN A 26 4.81 27.01 5.44
C GLN A 26 5.28 27.13 4.00
N GLY A 27 5.86 28.27 3.64
CA GLY A 27 6.61 28.37 2.39
C GLY A 27 7.61 27.22 2.40
N GLY A 28 7.43 26.28 1.47
CA GLY A 28 8.23 25.07 1.38
C GLY A 28 9.71 25.44 1.26
N ASP A 29 10.58 24.66 1.90
CA ASP A 29 12.02 24.73 1.62
C ASP A 29 12.21 24.51 0.12
N PRO A 30 12.69 25.50 -0.66
CA PRO A 30 12.83 25.36 -2.11
C PRO A 30 13.72 24.16 -2.51
N ASN A 31 14.64 23.76 -1.64
CA ASN A 31 15.47 22.57 -1.83
C ASN A 31 14.66 21.28 -1.68
N TYR A 32 13.66 21.26 -0.81
CA TYR A 32 12.75 20.12 -0.64
C TYR A 32 11.84 19.95 -1.87
N ASP A 33 11.24 21.06 -2.34
CA ASP A 33 10.39 21.04 -3.54
C ASP A 33 11.18 20.61 -4.78
N LYS A 34 12.44 21.07 -4.90
CA LYS A 34 13.33 20.63 -5.97
C LYS A 34 13.56 19.11 -5.93
N LYS A 35 13.79 18.53 -4.75
CA LYS A 35 13.96 17.07 -4.60
C LYS A 35 12.70 16.28 -4.93
N ILE A 36 11.52 16.86 -4.70
CA ILE A 36 10.25 16.24 -5.15
C ILE A 36 10.21 16.23 -6.67
N GLU A 37 10.54 17.33 -7.35
CA GLU A 37 10.52 17.35 -8.81
C GLU A 37 11.59 16.44 -9.42
N GLU A 38 12.82 16.43 -8.88
CA GLU A 38 13.88 15.49 -9.28
C GLU A 38 13.41 14.03 -9.16
N ALA A 39 12.67 13.68 -8.10
CA ALA A 39 12.07 12.37 -7.95
C ALA A 39 11.00 12.09 -9.03
N ARG A 40 10.15 13.06 -9.37
CA ARG A 40 9.14 12.91 -10.42
C ARG A 40 9.77 12.75 -11.80
N GLU A 41 10.78 13.54 -12.13
CA GLU A 41 11.52 13.44 -13.39
C GLU A 41 12.21 12.08 -13.50
N TYR A 42 12.88 11.63 -12.43
CA TYR A 42 13.48 10.31 -12.37
C TYR A 42 12.45 9.21 -12.67
N LEU A 43 11.31 9.21 -11.95
CA LEU A 43 10.28 8.19 -12.13
C LEU A 43 9.66 8.24 -13.54
N LYS A 44 9.42 9.43 -14.11
CA LYS A 44 8.93 9.58 -15.49
C LYS A 44 9.92 8.97 -16.50
N ALA A 45 11.22 9.20 -16.31
CA ALA A 45 12.26 8.66 -17.19
C ALA A 45 12.40 7.12 -17.10
N HIS A 46 11.89 6.49 -16.03
CA HIS A 46 11.93 5.04 -15.83
C HIS A 46 10.66 4.31 -16.29
N ILE A 47 9.70 5.03 -16.89
CA ILE A 47 8.55 4.42 -17.56
C ILE A 47 9.02 3.64 -18.80
N LYS A 48 8.66 2.36 -18.87
CA LYS A 48 9.02 1.45 -19.96
C LYS A 48 7.83 0.54 -20.31
N ASP A 49 7.76 0.13 -21.57
CA ASP A 49 6.77 -0.86 -22.04
C ASP A 49 7.08 -2.29 -21.60
N ARG A 50 8.34 -2.54 -21.24
CA ARG A 50 8.85 -3.85 -20.82
C ARG A 50 9.84 -3.70 -19.66
N TYR A 51 9.68 -4.56 -18.67
CA TYR A 51 10.56 -4.71 -17.53
C TYR A 51 11.01 -6.16 -17.38
N GLU A 52 12.23 -6.34 -16.90
CA GLU A 52 12.71 -7.62 -16.38
C GLU A 52 12.41 -7.67 -14.88
N ILE A 53 11.51 -8.58 -14.49
CA ILE A 53 11.10 -8.75 -13.09
C ILE A 53 11.53 -10.16 -12.68
N SER A 54 12.32 -10.24 -11.61
CA SER A 54 12.83 -11.50 -11.09
C SER A 54 11.78 -12.25 -10.29
N GLU A 55 11.94 -13.57 -10.09
CA GLU A 55 11.12 -14.35 -9.14
C GLU A 55 9.60 -14.14 -9.31
N THR A 56 9.15 -14.23 -10.55
CA THR A 56 7.73 -14.08 -10.89
C THR A 56 6.99 -15.40 -10.76
N SER A 57 5.66 -15.32 -10.83
CA SER A 57 4.74 -16.46 -10.83
C SER A 57 3.85 -16.41 -12.06
N ASP A 58 3.29 -17.56 -12.43
CA ASP A 58 2.42 -17.68 -13.62
C ASP A 58 0.98 -17.21 -13.36
N THR A 59 0.57 -17.12 -12.10
CA THR A 59 -0.73 -16.59 -11.71
C THR A 59 -0.62 -15.68 -10.48
N ARG A 60 -1.60 -14.79 -10.32
CA ARG A 60 -1.71 -13.90 -9.15
C ARG A 60 -1.84 -14.68 -7.83
N ASP A 61 -2.58 -15.79 -7.84
CA ASP A 61 -2.75 -16.67 -6.67
C ASP A 61 -1.42 -17.36 -6.31
N GLN A 62 -0.68 -17.83 -7.32
CA GLN A 62 0.62 -18.46 -7.13
C GLN A 62 1.65 -17.47 -6.59
N ALA A 63 1.59 -16.18 -6.98
CA ALA A 63 2.47 -15.15 -6.43
C ALA A 63 2.32 -15.01 -4.92
N ILE A 64 1.08 -15.02 -4.41
CA ILE A 64 0.80 -14.98 -2.96
C ILE A 64 1.32 -16.26 -2.30
N LEU A 65 1.01 -17.43 -2.84
CA LEU A 65 1.41 -18.70 -2.23
C LEU A 65 2.94 -18.87 -2.20
N ASN A 66 3.63 -18.48 -3.28
CA ASN A 66 5.10 -18.51 -3.35
C ASN A 66 5.72 -17.60 -2.28
N TYR A 67 5.19 -16.39 -2.12
CA TYR A 67 5.64 -15.45 -1.09
C TYR A 67 5.40 -15.99 0.34
N LEU A 68 4.21 -16.51 0.63
CA LEU A 68 3.92 -17.05 1.97
C LEU A 68 4.84 -18.24 2.29
N ASN A 69 5.09 -19.10 1.31
CA ASN A 69 6.03 -20.21 1.46
C ASN A 69 7.47 -19.72 1.66
N SER A 70 7.93 -18.67 0.99
CA SER A 70 9.27 -18.12 1.19
C SER A 70 9.43 -17.51 2.60
N VAL A 71 8.43 -16.77 3.07
CA VAL A 71 8.40 -16.24 4.45
C VAL A 71 8.51 -17.38 5.47
N SER A 72 7.78 -18.48 5.26
CA SER A 72 7.83 -19.64 6.17
C SER A 72 9.20 -20.34 6.21
N LYS A 73 10.02 -20.16 5.17
CA LYS A 73 11.39 -20.69 5.06
C LYS A 73 12.47 -19.70 5.52
N GLY A 74 12.09 -18.51 5.99
CA GLY A 74 13.04 -17.48 6.38
C GLY A 74 13.60 -16.66 5.20
N GLU A 75 12.95 -16.69 4.03
CA GLU A 75 13.34 -15.94 2.83
C GLU A 75 12.30 -14.83 2.50
N PRO A 76 12.01 -13.88 3.40
CA PRO A 76 10.84 -12.99 3.30
C PRO A 76 10.93 -11.92 2.20
N ASN A 77 12.08 -11.77 1.55
CA ASN A 77 12.24 -10.87 0.42
C ASN A 77 11.98 -11.57 -0.92
N LYS A 78 12.01 -12.90 -0.94
CA LYS A 78 11.81 -13.69 -2.15
C LYS A 78 10.37 -13.61 -2.61
N PHE A 79 10.15 -13.42 -3.91
CA PHE A 79 8.84 -13.19 -4.55
C PHE A 79 8.14 -11.86 -4.18
N LEU A 80 8.75 -11.02 -3.35
CA LEU A 80 8.31 -9.65 -3.09
C LEU A 80 9.16 -8.69 -3.93
N CYS A 81 8.57 -7.63 -4.46
CA CYS A 81 9.32 -6.61 -5.20
C CYS A 81 10.50 -6.10 -4.35
N SER A 82 11.70 -6.16 -4.91
CA SER A 82 12.91 -5.61 -4.27
C SER A 82 12.81 -4.08 -4.14
N LYS A 83 13.79 -3.44 -3.49
CA LYS A 83 13.83 -1.97 -3.47
C LYS A 83 13.92 -1.41 -4.89
N GLU A 84 14.80 -2.00 -5.69
CA GLU A 84 15.07 -1.64 -7.07
C GLU A 84 13.82 -1.86 -7.92
N GLU A 85 13.18 -3.03 -7.85
CA GLU A 85 11.94 -3.27 -8.60
C GLU A 85 10.80 -2.34 -8.13
N TYR A 86 10.73 -2.03 -6.83
CA TYR A 86 9.73 -1.10 -6.33
C TYR A 86 9.96 0.31 -6.89
N ILE A 87 11.20 0.79 -6.94
CA ILE A 87 11.56 2.14 -7.40
C ILE A 87 11.58 2.27 -8.92
N ASP A 88 12.07 1.25 -9.65
CA ASP A 88 12.33 1.32 -11.09
C ASP A 88 11.20 0.70 -11.93
N VAL A 89 10.33 -0.10 -11.32
CA VAL A 89 9.20 -0.75 -11.99
C VAL A 89 7.88 -0.28 -11.41
N PHE A 90 7.66 -0.39 -10.11
CA PHE A 90 6.34 -0.10 -9.53
C PHE A 90 6.01 1.39 -9.43
N LEU A 91 6.92 2.22 -8.88
CA LEU A 91 6.67 3.65 -8.72
C LEU A 91 6.47 4.42 -10.04
N PRO A 92 7.24 4.20 -11.12
CA PRO A 92 7.05 4.85 -12.42
C PRO A 92 5.65 4.59 -12.99
N ASN A 93 5.13 3.38 -12.79
CA ASN A 93 3.82 2.96 -13.28
C ASN A 93 2.65 3.36 -12.36
N THR A 94 2.94 3.98 -11.21
CA THR A 94 1.93 4.46 -10.26
C THR A 94 2.01 5.96 -10.01
N LEU A 95 2.74 6.71 -10.84
CA LEU A 95 2.90 8.16 -10.69
C LEU A 95 1.57 8.94 -10.66
N GLU A 96 0.58 8.53 -11.45
CA GLU A 96 -0.72 9.21 -11.55
C GLU A 96 -1.70 8.78 -10.44
N GLU A 97 -1.33 7.79 -9.62
CA GLU A 97 -2.19 7.26 -8.56
C GLU A 97 -2.09 8.04 -7.24
N GLY A 98 -1.37 9.17 -7.21
CA GLY A 98 -1.21 9.99 -6.00
C GLY A 98 -0.44 9.27 -4.89
N THR A 99 0.64 8.57 -5.25
CA THR A 99 1.50 7.84 -4.29
C THR A 99 2.32 8.79 -3.41
N LEU A 100 3.06 8.24 -2.44
CA LEU A 100 3.90 9.03 -1.51
C LEU A 100 4.83 10.00 -2.25
N THR A 101 5.44 9.57 -3.37
CA THR A 101 6.35 10.38 -4.19
C THR A 101 5.68 11.56 -4.90
N THR A 102 4.36 11.72 -4.77
CA THR A 102 3.65 12.94 -5.21
C THR A 102 3.99 14.13 -4.33
N ASN A 103 4.24 13.89 -3.03
CA ASN A 103 4.34 14.93 -2.01
C ASN A 103 5.63 14.88 -1.20
N MET A 104 6.56 13.97 -1.52
CA MET A 104 7.84 13.86 -0.83
C MET A 104 8.95 13.29 -1.74
N PRO A 105 10.23 13.56 -1.43
CA PRO A 105 11.36 12.99 -2.14
C PRO A 105 11.36 11.46 -2.14
N LEU A 106 11.98 10.88 -3.16
CA LEU A 106 12.02 9.43 -3.38
C LEU A 106 12.57 8.65 -2.18
N GLU A 107 13.63 9.16 -1.56
CA GLU A 107 14.25 8.52 -0.39
C GLU A 107 13.30 8.46 0.80
N GLN A 108 12.62 9.55 1.13
CA GLN A 108 11.63 9.59 2.22
C GLN A 108 10.43 8.70 1.92
N ALA A 109 9.96 8.68 0.67
CA ALA A 109 8.89 7.78 0.25
C ALA A 109 9.29 6.31 0.42
N TRP A 110 10.55 5.96 0.11
CA TRP A 110 11.09 4.63 0.34
C TRP A 110 11.21 4.31 1.83
N GLU A 111 11.70 5.21 2.67
CA GLU A 111 11.80 5.01 4.12
C GLU A 111 10.45 4.66 4.75
N ILE A 112 9.41 5.44 4.41
CA ILE A 112 8.04 5.18 4.89
C ILE A 112 7.50 3.86 4.35
N THR A 113 7.74 3.57 3.07
CA THR A 113 7.35 2.29 2.45
C THR A 113 8.03 1.12 3.15
N ASN A 114 9.33 1.22 3.40
CA ASN A 114 10.12 0.19 4.04
C ASN A 114 9.66 -0.04 5.48
N LEU A 115 9.37 1.02 6.24
CA LEU A 115 8.81 0.90 7.58
C LEU A 115 7.48 0.12 7.56
N ARG A 116 6.56 0.47 6.65
CA ARG A 116 5.27 -0.24 6.49
C ARG A 116 5.48 -1.70 6.12
N ARG A 117 6.46 -2.00 5.26
CA ARG A 117 6.83 -3.38 4.87
C ARG A 117 7.37 -4.16 6.05
N THR A 118 8.23 -3.57 6.88
CA THR A 118 8.79 -4.20 8.08
C THR A 118 7.69 -4.56 9.07
N VAL A 119 6.81 -3.61 9.42
CA VAL A 119 5.69 -3.88 10.35
C VAL A 119 4.74 -4.95 9.81
N ALA A 120 4.43 -4.91 8.50
CA ALA A 120 3.62 -5.92 7.85
C ALA A 120 4.26 -7.31 7.91
N LEU A 121 5.57 -7.39 7.64
CA LEU A 121 6.33 -8.63 7.68
C LEU A 121 6.39 -9.20 9.10
N GLU A 122 6.64 -8.36 10.11
CA GLU A 122 6.65 -8.79 11.51
C GLU A 122 5.30 -9.37 11.91
N LYS A 123 4.19 -8.70 11.58
CA LYS A 123 2.84 -9.21 11.86
C LYS A 123 2.60 -10.55 11.15
N LEU A 124 2.93 -10.65 9.86
CA LEU A 124 2.81 -11.89 9.08
C LEU A 124 3.63 -13.03 9.69
N GLN A 125 4.89 -12.77 10.04
CA GLN A 125 5.76 -13.77 10.65
C GLN A 125 5.24 -14.21 12.03
N ASN A 126 4.70 -13.30 12.83
CA ASN A 126 4.11 -13.63 14.13
C ASN A 126 2.87 -14.52 13.98
N GLU A 127 2.01 -14.24 13.02
CA GLU A 127 0.84 -15.06 12.73
C GLU A 127 1.22 -16.48 12.28
N LEU A 128 2.25 -16.60 11.42
CA LEU A 128 2.76 -17.88 10.94
C LEU A 128 3.51 -18.67 12.02
N LYS A 129 4.34 -18.02 12.85
CA LYS A 129 5.05 -18.66 13.98
C LYS A 129 4.07 -19.18 15.04
N GLY A 130 2.98 -18.48 15.27
CA GLY A 130 1.92 -18.88 16.19
C GLY A 130 0.98 -19.97 15.64
N ALA A 131 1.29 -20.57 14.49
CA ALA A 131 0.51 -21.64 13.89
C ALA A 131 1.19 -23.01 14.10
N PRO A 132 0.42 -24.11 14.16
CA PRO A 132 0.99 -25.45 14.15
C PRO A 132 1.87 -25.67 12.91
N LYS A 133 2.89 -26.52 13.01
CA LYS A 133 3.69 -26.91 11.84
C LYS A 133 2.78 -27.54 10.78
N GLY A 134 2.93 -27.13 9.53
CA GLY A 134 2.15 -27.66 8.41
C GLY A 134 2.38 -26.89 7.12
N LYS A 135 1.93 -27.46 6.00
CA LYS A 135 1.93 -26.78 4.70
C LYS A 135 0.91 -25.64 4.72
N ILE A 136 1.30 -24.47 4.22
CA ILE A 136 0.37 -23.36 3.99
C ILE A 136 -0.58 -23.73 2.86
N GLN A 137 -1.88 -23.60 3.10
CA GLN A 137 -2.93 -23.80 2.11
C GLN A 137 -3.81 -22.55 2.04
N VAL A 138 -4.10 -22.07 0.84
CA VAL A 138 -5.08 -20.98 0.66
C VAL A 138 -6.47 -21.57 0.82
N GLN A 139 -7.22 -21.11 1.83
CA GLN A 139 -8.60 -21.51 2.05
C GLN A 139 -9.58 -20.55 1.38
N THR A 140 -9.27 -19.25 1.41
CA THR A 140 -10.03 -18.22 0.73
C THR A 140 -9.07 -17.19 0.19
N LEU A 141 -9.21 -16.86 -1.10
CA LEU A 141 -8.51 -15.75 -1.72
C LEU A 141 -9.51 -15.09 -2.67
N THR A 142 -9.93 -13.88 -2.31
CA THR A 142 -10.73 -13.03 -3.19
C THR A 142 -9.89 -11.87 -3.66
N TRP A 143 -10.23 -11.38 -4.83
CA TRP A 143 -9.62 -10.20 -5.44
C TRP A 143 -10.68 -9.11 -5.48
N ARG A 144 -10.26 -7.85 -5.40
CA ARG A 144 -11.19 -6.75 -5.70
C ARG A 144 -11.48 -6.75 -7.20
N ASP A 145 -12.70 -6.37 -7.56
CA ASP A 145 -13.17 -6.39 -8.95
C ASP A 145 -12.42 -5.37 -9.83
N ASP A 146 -11.90 -4.30 -9.22
CA ASP A 146 -11.12 -3.26 -9.90
C ASP A 146 -9.66 -3.69 -10.14
N VAL A 147 -9.38 -4.29 -11.29
CA VAL A 147 -7.99 -4.40 -11.78
C VAL A 147 -7.52 -3.02 -12.19
N ARG A 148 -6.53 -2.49 -11.48
CA ARG A 148 -5.96 -1.17 -11.80
C ARG A 148 -5.06 -1.26 -13.01
N ILE A 149 -5.26 -0.40 -14.00
CA ILE A 149 -4.35 -0.27 -15.14
C ILE A 149 -3.29 0.77 -14.76
N LEU A 150 -2.05 0.32 -14.62
CA LEU A 150 -0.92 1.07 -14.09
C LEU A 150 0.12 1.19 -15.21
N ASN A 151 -0.20 1.99 -16.23
CA ASN A 151 0.58 2.10 -17.47
C ASN A 151 0.90 0.70 -18.07
N SER A 152 2.16 0.21 -18.02
CA SER A 152 2.52 -1.10 -18.58
C SER A 152 2.33 -2.28 -17.61
N LEU A 153 1.83 -2.01 -16.41
CA LEU A 153 1.48 -2.98 -15.37
C LEU A 153 -0.05 -3.07 -15.18
N LYS A 154 -0.50 -4.19 -14.61
CA LYS A 154 -1.82 -4.28 -13.98
C LYS A 154 -1.68 -4.53 -12.49
N GLY A 155 -2.43 -3.80 -11.68
CA GLY A 155 -2.49 -3.97 -10.22
C GLY A 155 -3.69 -4.81 -9.81
N HIS A 156 -3.42 -5.98 -9.23
CA HIS A 156 -4.43 -6.89 -8.67
C HIS A 156 -4.49 -6.71 -7.16
N ARG A 157 -5.57 -6.10 -6.66
CA ARG A 157 -5.74 -5.84 -5.23
C ARG A 157 -6.33 -7.04 -4.53
N VAL A 158 -5.68 -7.46 -3.45
CA VAL A 158 -6.19 -8.55 -2.62
C VAL A 158 -7.44 -8.05 -1.86
N GLY A 159 -8.48 -8.87 -1.87
CA GLY A 159 -9.66 -8.71 -1.04
C GLY A 159 -9.45 -9.43 0.29
N THR A 160 -10.05 -10.61 0.43
CA THR A 160 -9.93 -11.47 1.60
C THR A 160 -8.90 -12.56 1.32
N LEU A 161 -7.94 -12.73 2.22
CA LEU A 161 -6.99 -13.84 2.20
C LEU A 161 -7.06 -14.59 3.54
N ILE A 162 -7.55 -15.82 3.49
CA ILE A 162 -7.56 -16.75 4.62
C ILE A 162 -6.72 -17.95 4.24
N ILE A 163 -5.71 -18.24 5.05
CA ILE A 163 -4.87 -19.42 4.91
C ILE A 163 -5.14 -20.42 6.03
N LYS A 164 -4.86 -21.68 5.75
CA LYS A 164 -4.82 -22.76 6.72
C LYS A 164 -3.39 -23.24 6.89
N VAL A 165 -2.94 -23.33 8.14
CA VAL A 165 -1.64 -23.91 8.53
C VAL A 165 -1.89 -24.93 9.63
N GLY A 166 -1.74 -26.21 9.28
CA GLY A 166 -2.18 -27.31 10.14
C GLY A 166 -3.68 -27.25 10.38
N THR A 167 -4.10 -27.09 11.64
CA THR A 167 -5.51 -26.94 12.04
C THR A 167 -5.97 -25.49 12.18
N LYS A 168 -5.05 -24.52 12.11
CA LYS A 168 -5.34 -23.11 12.34
C LYS A 168 -5.68 -22.40 11.04
N SER A 169 -6.74 -21.60 11.06
CA SER A 169 -7.08 -20.66 9.98
C SER A 169 -6.65 -19.25 10.38
N ILE A 170 -6.06 -18.51 9.45
CA ILE A 170 -5.44 -17.20 9.69
C ILE A 170 -5.88 -16.25 8.57
N SER A 171 -6.46 -15.11 8.94
CA SER A 171 -6.77 -14.04 7.99
C SER A 171 -5.57 -13.12 7.85
N LEU A 172 -5.06 -12.96 6.63
CA LEU A 172 -3.88 -12.16 6.33
C LEU A 172 -4.29 -10.86 5.63
N GLU A 173 -4.18 -9.74 6.33
CA GLU A 173 -4.50 -8.42 5.77
C GLU A 173 -3.27 -7.71 5.18
N GLN A 174 -2.07 -8.21 5.47
CA GLN A 174 -0.80 -7.56 5.15
C GLN A 174 -0.45 -7.64 3.67
N ILE A 175 -1.02 -8.61 2.94
CA ILE A 175 -0.80 -8.81 1.50
C ILE A 175 -1.79 -7.93 0.74
N ARG A 176 -1.31 -6.90 0.02
CA ARG A 176 -2.19 -5.84 -0.52
C ARG A 176 -2.31 -5.85 -2.05
N LEU A 177 -1.20 -6.01 -2.77
CA LEU A 177 -1.19 -5.85 -4.23
C LEU A 177 -0.19 -6.79 -4.92
N VAL A 178 -0.68 -7.53 -5.90
CA VAL A 178 0.14 -8.25 -6.89
C VAL A 178 0.14 -7.46 -8.19
N ILE A 179 1.32 -7.24 -8.77
CA ILE A 179 1.45 -6.66 -10.10
C ILE A 179 1.50 -7.75 -11.15
N GLU A 180 0.95 -7.47 -12.32
CA GLU A 180 1.07 -8.27 -13.54
C GLU A 180 1.84 -7.47 -14.59
N HIS A 181 2.84 -8.10 -15.20
CA HIS A 181 3.53 -7.58 -16.37
C HIS A 181 3.70 -8.70 -17.39
N LYS A 182 3.16 -8.52 -18.61
CA LYS A 182 3.24 -9.50 -19.72
C LYS A 182 2.89 -10.95 -19.31
N GLY A 183 1.85 -11.11 -18.48
CA GLY A 183 1.37 -12.42 -18.00
C GLY A 183 2.20 -13.05 -16.87
N LYS A 184 3.16 -12.31 -16.30
CA LYS A 184 3.92 -12.71 -15.11
C LYS A 184 3.50 -11.88 -13.90
N PHE A 185 3.42 -12.52 -12.75
CA PHE A 185 2.85 -11.94 -11.52
C PHE A 185 3.88 -11.87 -10.41
N LYS A 186 3.92 -10.77 -9.66
CA LYS A 186 4.79 -10.61 -8.48
C LYS A 186 4.08 -9.83 -7.37
N LEU A 187 4.28 -10.24 -6.13
CA LEU A 187 3.78 -9.47 -5.00
C LEU A 187 4.60 -8.20 -4.85
N CYS A 188 3.95 -7.04 -4.79
CA CYS A 188 4.66 -5.76 -4.82
C CYS A 188 4.35 -4.86 -3.63
N VAL A 189 3.15 -5.00 -3.05
CA VAL A 189 2.76 -4.23 -1.87
C VAL A 189 2.34 -5.16 -0.74
N ILE A 190 3.10 -5.09 0.35
CA ILE A 190 2.67 -5.50 1.68
C ILE A 190 2.59 -4.26 2.58
N GLY A 191 1.67 -4.24 3.53
CA GLY A 191 1.51 -3.10 4.42
C GLY A 191 0.56 -3.39 5.57
N ALA A 192 0.93 -2.89 6.75
CA ALA A 192 0.08 -2.84 7.93
C ALA A 192 -0.90 -1.67 7.80
#